data_AF-A0A950Z680-F1
#
_entry.id   AF-A0A950Z680-F1
#
_cell.length_a   1.000
_cell.length_b   1.000
_cell.length_c   1.000
_cell.angle_alpha   90.00
_cell.angle_beta   90.00
_cell.angle_gamma   90.00
#
_symmetry.space_group_name_H-M   'P 1'
#
loop_
_entity.id
_entity.type
_entity.pdbx_description
1 polymer ?
#
loop_
_entity_poly.entity_id
_entity_poly.type
_entity_poly.pdbx_seq_one_letter_code
_entity_poly.pdbx_strand_id
1 'polypeptide(L)'
;MLGESTTKTDLPVRSLVSHAQAAVELNDAEFITVRDLFRPLRLEWRLIIASTMAAILAAVVLGLVQKPIYQATAQLEVQEPSSDLLNGNSADQAHTQDAIEPYLQTQVRIIQNFDLLQRVADKVHLGRYAEFNVRHGRLSRWPVLARFFRWTPSGEQRVVEELAKRVSVHAVDQTHIIEITCRSVDPRLARDLANSVSAEFISLTLARRIENTQNTTHWLAGQLRELKS
;
A
#
# COMPACT_ATOMS: atom_id res chain seq x y z
N MET A 1 76.55 29.93 61.66
CA MET A 1 76.51 30.61 60.36
C MET A 1 76.52 29.52 59.28
N LEU A 2 75.59 29.62 58.32
CA LEU A 2 75.36 28.73 57.16
C LEU A 2 74.67 27.39 57.52
N GLY A 3 73.68 26.86 56.81
CA GLY A 3 73.06 27.25 55.54
C GLY A 3 72.26 26.05 54.98
N GLU A 4 71.20 26.38 54.26
CA GLU A 4 70.59 25.68 53.11
C GLU A 4 69.91 24.29 53.17
N SER A 5 68.73 24.36 52.55
CA SER A 5 67.86 23.36 51.95
C SER A 5 68.56 22.35 51.04
N THR A 6 68.07 21.11 51.00
CA THR A 6 67.54 20.52 49.76
C THR A 6 66.75 19.24 50.05
N THR A 7 65.49 19.28 49.60
CA THR A 7 64.57 18.17 49.41
C THR A 7 65.21 17.05 48.58
N LYS A 8 65.20 15.82 49.10
CA LYS A 8 65.18 14.62 48.24
C LYS A 8 64.11 13.66 48.74
N THR A 9 63.08 13.60 47.93
CA THR A 9 61.85 12.82 48.04
C THR A 9 62.16 11.33 47.95
N ASP A 10 62.23 10.64 49.09
CA ASP A 10 62.20 9.18 49.14
C ASP A 10 60.75 8.73 49.42
N LEU A 11 60.00 8.54 48.34
CA LEU A 11 58.66 7.95 48.36
C LEU A 11 58.74 6.52 48.91
N PRO A 12 57.92 6.13 49.89
CA PRO A 12 57.90 4.76 50.39
C PRO A 12 57.35 3.83 49.30
N VAL A 13 58.19 2.92 48.80
CA VAL A 13 57.91 1.86 47.80
C VAL A 13 56.60 1.07 48.09
N ARG A 14 56.13 1.12 49.34
CA ARG A 14 54.91 0.47 49.81
C ARG A 14 53.61 1.03 49.20
N SER A 15 53.59 2.29 48.75
CA SER A 15 52.39 2.85 48.10
C SER A 15 52.23 2.35 46.66
N LEU A 16 53.32 2.12 45.92
CA LEU A 16 53.25 1.63 44.54
C LEU A 16 52.68 0.21 44.45
N VAL A 17 52.96 -0.64 45.44
CA VAL A 17 52.41 -2.01 45.49
C VAL A 17 50.91 -2.00 45.77
N SER A 18 50.40 -1.11 46.63
CA SER A 18 48.95 -1.06 46.91
C SER A 18 48.16 -0.50 45.72
N HIS A 19 48.73 0.45 44.97
CA HIS A 19 48.09 0.99 43.76
C HIS A 19 48.16 -0.02 42.60
N ALA A 20 49.22 -0.81 42.51
CA ALA A 20 49.32 -1.90 41.54
C ALA A 20 48.32 -3.04 41.85
N GLN A 21 48.11 -3.39 43.11
CA GLN A 21 47.12 -4.39 43.51
C GLN A 21 45.67 -3.92 43.28
N ALA A 22 45.37 -2.64 43.55
CA ALA A 22 44.06 -2.06 43.25
C ALA A 22 43.77 -2.01 41.73
N ALA A 23 44.78 -1.82 40.89
CA ALA A 23 44.62 -1.83 39.43
C ALA A 23 44.41 -3.24 38.84
N VAL A 24 44.90 -4.29 39.52
CA VAL A 24 44.70 -5.69 39.10
C VAL A 24 43.28 -6.18 39.42
N GLU A 25 42.72 -5.83 40.58
CA GLU A 25 41.32 -6.19 40.93
C GLU A 25 40.27 -5.52 40.03
N LEU A 26 40.55 -4.33 39.49
CA LEU A 26 39.64 -3.64 38.58
C LEU A 26 39.61 -4.26 37.18
N ASN A 27 40.68 -4.98 36.79
CA ASN A 27 40.79 -5.63 35.48
C ASN A 27 40.09 -7.00 35.44
N ASP A 28 39.92 -7.67 36.59
CA ASP A 28 39.23 -8.97 36.68
C ASP A 28 37.68 -8.84 36.69
N ALA A 29 37.14 -7.65 36.90
CA ALA A 29 35.70 -7.38 36.86
C ALA A 29 35.15 -7.12 35.44
N GLU A 30 36.03 -6.92 34.44
CA GLU A 30 35.67 -6.54 33.06
C GLU A 30 36.03 -7.61 32.02
N PHE A 31 36.29 -8.85 32.42
CA PHE A 31 36.29 -9.98 31.49
C PHE A 31 35.09 -10.86 31.77
N ILE A 32 34.00 -10.63 31.03
CA ILE A 32 32.95 -11.64 30.83
C ILE A 32 33.64 -12.83 30.17
N THR A 33 34.13 -13.74 31.00
CA THR A 33 34.86 -14.92 30.57
C THR A 33 33.87 -15.79 29.80
N VAL A 34 34.22 -16.17 28.57
CA VAL A 34 33.36 -17.00 27.69
C VAL A 34 32.86 -18.27 28.40
N ARG A 35 33.63 -18.76 29.38
CA ARG A 35 33.32 -19.90 30.26
C ARG A 35 32.13 -19.68 31.19
N ASP A 36 31.88 -18.46 31.65
CA ASP A 36 30.71 -18.13 32.49
C ASP A 36 29.41 -18.03 31.67
N LEU A 37 29.51 -17.77 30.36
CA LEU A 37 28.39 -17.88 29.40
C LEU A 37 27.91 -19.34 29.22
N PHE A 38 28.74 -20.34 29.52
CA PHE A 38 28.36 -21.77 29.46
C PHE A 38 27.68 -22.28 30.75
N ARG A 39 27.68 -21.50 31.83
CA ARG A 39 27.02 -21.86 33.10
C ARG A 39 25.48 -21.88 33.01
N PRO A 40 24.79 -20.90 32.37
CA PRO A 40 23.34 -21.00 32.13
C PRO A 40 22.97 -22.13 31.15
N LEU A 41 23.91 -22.58 30.30
CA LEU A 41 23.67 -23.61 29.29
C LEU A 41 23.49 -25.02 29.89
N ARG A 42 23.93 -25.28 31.13
CA ARG A 42 23.82 -26.62 31.75
C ARG A 42 22.60 -26.83 32.65
N LEU A 43 22.03 -25.78 33.24
CA LEU A 43 20.86 -25.92 34.14
C LEU A 43 19.56 -25.39 33.51
N GLU A 44 19.60 -24.37 32.64
CA GLU A 44 18.41 -23.68 32.14
C GLU A 44 18.25 -23.69 30.61
N TRP A 45 18.98 -24.57 29.90
CA TRP A 45 18.77 -24.85 28.47
C TRP A 45 17.30 -25.11 28.10
N ARG A 46 16.53 -25.68 29.02
CA ARG A 46 15.08 -25.87 28.89
C ARG A 46 14.32 -24.55 28.72
N LEU A 47 14.70 -23.47 29.40
CA LEU A 47 14.07 -22.14 29.25
C LEU A 47 14.43 -21.50 27.91
N ILE A 48 15.66 -21.65 27.44
CA ILE A 48 16.10 -21.14 26.13
C ILE A 48 15.37 -21.89 25.00
N ILE A 49 15.26 -23.22 25.10
CA ILE A 49 14.51 -24.04 24.14
C ILE A 49 13.02 -23.69 24.23
N ALA A 50 12.46 -23.51 25.43
CA ALA A 50 11.05 -23.16 25.61
C ALA A 50 10.72 -21.77 25.05
N SER A 51 11.56 -20.76 25.26
CA SER A 51 11.35 -19.41 24.71
C SER A 51 11.48 -19.39 23.19
N THR A 52 12.48 -20.10 22.64
CA THR A 52 12.66 -20.25 21.20
C THR A 52 11.47 -20.98 20.57
N MET A 53 11.02 -22.08 21.19
CA MET A 53 9.85 -22.84 20.73
C MET A 53 8.57 -22.02 20.84
N ALA A 54 8.40 -21.22 21.89
CA ALA A 54 7.27 -20.29 22.02
C ALA A 54 7.30 -19.20 20.94
N ALA A 55 8.48 -18.66 20.59
CA ALA A 55 8.63 -17.69 19.52
C ALA A 55 8.30 -18.30 18.14
N ILE A 56 8.79 -19.52 17.86
CA ILE A 56 8.45 -20.25 16.64
C ILE A 56 6.94 -20.51 16.58
N LEU A 57 6.34 -20.97 17.68
CA LEU A 57 4.91 -21.25 17.74
C LEU A 57 4.09 -19.98 17.51
N ALA A 58 4.47 -18.86 18.13
CA ALA A 58 3.85 -17.56 17.90
C ALA A 58 3.99 -17.12 16.43
N ALA A 59 5.16 -17.29 15.81
CA ALA A 59 5.39 -16.97 14.41
C ALA A 59 4.53 -17.83 13.47
N VAL A 60 4.40 -19.14 13.73
CA VAL A 60 3.54 -20.04 12.96
C VAL A 60 2.07 -19.65 13.12
N VAL A 61 1.60 -19.36 14.34
CA VAL A 61 0.23 -18.92 14.58
C VAL A 61 -0.06 -17.60 13.87
N LEU A 62 0.86 -16.63 13.93
CA LEU A 62 0.72 -15.37 13.20
C LEU A 62 0.72 -15.57 11.68
N GLY A 63 1.56 -16.46 11.16
CA GLY A 63 1.60 -16.82 9.74
C GLY A 63 0.31 -17.49 9.26
N LEU A 64 -0.28 -18.38 10.06
CA LEU A 64 -1.54 -19.07 9.73
C LEU A 64 -2.76 -18.15 9.80
N VAL A 65 -2.71 -17.07 10.57
CA VAL A 65 -3.82 -16.09 10.70
C VAL A 65 -3.80 -15.05 9.56
N GLN A 66 -2.67 -14.84 8.90
CA GLN A 66 -2.56 -13.92 7.76
C GLN A 66 -3.27 -14.51 6.53
N LYS A 67 -4.42 -13.93 6.17
CA LYS A 67 -5.16 -14.31 4.96
C LYS A 67 -4.38 -13.87 3.72
N PRO A 68 -4.12 -14.77 2.74
CA PRO A 68 -3.47 -14.37 1.50
C PRO A 68 -4.36 -13.39 0.71
N ILE A 69 -3.73 -12.42 0.06
CA ILE A 69 -4.40 -11.46 -0.83
C ILE A 69 -4.10 -11.89 -2.27
N TYR A 70 -5.15 -12.22 -3.02
CA TYR A 70 -5.09 -12.57 -4.43
C TYR A 70 -5.32 -11.33 -5.28
N GLN A 71 -4.67 -11.29 -6.43
CA GLN A 71 -4.76 -10.18 -7.38
C GLN A 71 -5.21 -10.71 -8.75
N ALA A 72 -6.15 -10.01 -9.37
CA ALA A 72 -6.55 -10.22 -10.75
C ALA A 72 -6.35 -8.95 -11.56
N THR A 73 -5.81 -9.09 -12.76
CA THR A 73 -5.52 -7.96 -13.66
C THR A 73 -6.25 -8.19 -14.99
N ALA A 74 -7.01 -7.19 -15.43
CA ALA A 74 -7.64 -7.14 -16.74
C ALA A 74 -6.96 -6.06 -17.59
N GLN A 75 -6.59 -6.40 -18.81
CA GLN A 75 -5.95 -5.49 -19.76
C GLN A 75 -6.97 -5.08 -20.82
N LEU A 76 -7.13 -3.78 -21.03
CA LEU A 76 -8.03 -3.22 -22.02
C LEU A 76 -7.24 -2.36 -23.01
N GLU A 77 -7.31 -2.70 -24.28
CA GLU A 77 -6.74 -1.91 -25.36
C GLU A 77 -7.73 -0.84 -25.82
N VAL A 78 -7.28 0.42 -25.82
CA VAL A 78 -8.03 1.56 -26.32
C VAL A 78 -7.67 1.80 -27.78
N GLN A 79 -8.58 1.42 -28.67
CA GLN A 79 -8.43 1.73 -30.09
C GLN A 79 -8.89 3.16 -30.36
N GLU A 80 -7.95 4.00 -30.80
CA GLU A 80 -8.29 5.28 -31.43
C GLU A 80 -8.71 5.02 -32.89
N PRO A 81 -9.78 5.67 -33.39
CA PRO A 81 -10.09 5.60 -34.81
C PRO A 81 -8.92 6.22 -35.57
N SER A 82 -8.22 5.39 -36.35
CA SER A 82 -7.09 5.80 -37.19
C SER A 82 -7.50 6.96 -38.11
N SER A 83 -7.13 8.18 -37.76
CA SER A 83 -7.09 9.33 -38.67
C SER A 83 -5.92 9.21 -39.67
N ASP A 84 -5.05 8.22 -39.49
CA ASP A 84 -3.80 7.98 -40.23
C ASP A 84 -3.98 7.36 -41.64
N LEU A 85 -5.21 7.15 -42.11
CA LEU A 85 -5.43 6.70 -43.50
C LEU A 85 -5.56 7.85 -44.51
N LEU A 86 -5.57 9.12 -44.06
CA LEU A 86 -5.85 10.28 -44.91
C LEU A 86 -4.74 11.34 -44.97
N ASN A 87 -3.77 11.35 -44.05
CA ASN A 87 -2.66 12.31 -44.03
C ASN A 87 -1.32 11.59 -43.85
N GLY A 88 -0.69 11.17 -44.95
CA GLY A 88 0.62 10.51 -44.99
C GLY A 88 1.81 11.42 -44.69
N ASN A 89 1.76 12.20 -43.59
CA ASN A 89 2.84 13.06 -43.15
C ASN A 89 3.39 12.54 -41.81
N SER A 90 4.45 11.74 -41.88
CA SER A 90 5.14 11.10 -40.74
C SER A 90 5.85 12.07 -39.77
N ALA A 91 5.55 13.37 -39.82
CA ALA A 91 6.12 14.40 -38.95
C ALA A 91 5.29 14.65 -37.67
N ASP A 92 4.08 14.10 -37.58
CA ASP A 92 3.15 14.37 -36.46
C ASP A 92 3.18 13.29 -35.35
N GLN A 93 3.91 12.19 -35.55
CA GLN A 93 4.00 11.10 -34.55
C GLN A 93 4.74 11.51 -33.26
N ALA A 94 5.62 12.51 -33.31
CA ALA A 94 6.31 13.01 -32.12
C ALA A 94 5.41 13.83 -31.19
N HIS A 95 4.32 14.41 -31.70
CA HIS A 95 3.35 15.19 -30.91
C HIS A 95 2.20 14.33 -30.37
N THR A 96 2.00 13.12 -30.88
CA THR A 96 0.99 12.19 -30.37
C THR A 96 1.42 11.59 -29.02
N GLN A 97 2.71 11.30 -28.81
CA GLN A 97 3.21 10.76 -27.53
C GLN A 97 3.00 11.69 -26.33
N ASP A 98 3.19 13.01 -26.51
CA ASP A 98 2.96 14.00 -25.44
C ASP A 98 1.46 14.24 -25.15
N ALA A 99 0.55 13.88 -26.06
CA ALA A 99 -0.89 14.03 -25.90
C ALA A 99 -1.59 12.79 -25.30
N ILE A 100 -0.97 11.60 -25.41
CA ILE A 100 -1.48 10.34 -24.87
C ILE A 100 -1.48 10.35 -23.33
N GLU A 101 -0.41 10.90 -22.72
CA GLU A 101 -0.23 10.96 -21.27
C GLU A 101 -1.36 11.74 -20.54
N PRO A 102 -1.71 12.99 -20.92
CA PRO A 102 -2.81 13.73 -20.28
C PRO A 102 -4.20 13.16 -20.58
N TYR A 103 -4.41 12.51 -21.73
CA TYR A 103 -5.69 11.87 -22.07
C TYR A 103 -5.94 10.62 -21.22
N LEU A 104 -4.92 9.77 -21.07
CA LEU A 104 -4.97 8.58 -20.21
C LEU A 104 -5.11 8.96 -18.73
N GLN A 105 -4.39 9.98 -18.26
CA GLN A 105 -4.54 10.50 -16.89
C GLN A 105 -5.98 11.01 -16.61
N THR A 106 -6.61 11.64 -17.59
CA THR A 106 -8.02 12.08 -17.49
C THR A 106 -8.98 10.87 -17.47
N GLN A 107 -8.71 9.84 -18.26
CA GLN A 107 -9.51 8.60 -18.28
C GLN A 107 -9.39 7.80 -16.98
N VAL A 108 -8.19 7.72 -16.39
CA VAL A 108 -7.98 7.11 -15.06
C VAL A 108 -8.81 7.82 -13.98
N ARG A 109 -8.91 9.16 -14.06
CA ARG A 109 -9.73 9.93 -13.12
C ARG A 109 -11.24 9.69 -13.27
N ILE A 110 -11.70 9.32 -14.47
CA ILE A 110 -13.09 8.92 -14.71
C ILE A 110 -13.36 7.51 -14.18
N ILE A 111 -12.39 6.60 -14.22
CA ILE A 111 -12.52 5.25 -13.64
C ILE A 111 -12.55 5.32 -12.10
N GLN A 112 -11.89 6.33 -11.52
CA GLN A 112 -11.99 6.64 -10.09
C GLN A 112 -13.31 7.30 -9.68
N ASN A 113 -14.24 7.55 -10.62
CA ASN A 113 -15.50 8.16 -10.25
C ASN A 113 -16.33 7.16 -9.43
N PHE A 114 -16.75 7.62 -8.26
CA PHE A 114 -17.47 6.84 -7.24
C PHE A 114 -18.67 6.07 -7.80
N ASP A 115 -19.33 6.63 -8.82
CA ASP A 115 -20.51 6.06 -9.46
C ASP A 115 -20.26 4.73 -10.19
N LEU A 116 -19.07 4.52 -10.77
CA LEU A 116 -18.74 3.25 -11.45
C LEU A 116 -18.53 2.16 -10.40
N LEU A 117 -17.79 2.47 -9.34
CA LEU A 117 -17.54 1.56 -8.23
C LEU A 117 -18.84 1.20 -7.49
N GLN A 118 -19.77 2.14 -7.35
CA GLN A 118 -21.09 1.89 -6.80
C GLN A 118 -21.91 0.92 -7.67
N ARG A 119 -21.96 1.12 -8.99
CA ARG A 119 -22.65 0.18 -9.90
C ARG A 119 -22.08 -1.23 -9.84
N VAL A 120 -20.74 -1.35 -9.76
CA VAL A 120 -20.08 -2.65 -9.59
C VAL A 120 -20.37 -3.25 -8.20
N ALA A 121 -20.39 -2.42 -7.15
CA ALA A 121 -20.77 -2.79 -5.78
C ALA A 121 -22.14 -3.46 -5.72
N ASP A 122 -23.11 -2.85 -6.40
CA ASP A 122 -24.48 -3.34 -6.45
C ASP A 122 -24.59 -4.62 -7.30
N LYS A 123 -23.95 -4.63 -8.47
CA LYS A 123 -23.99 -5.76 -9.43
C LYS A 123 -23.37 -7.06 -8.89
N VAL A 124 -22.24 -6.95 -8.18
CA VAL A 124 -21.53 -8.10 -7.60
C VAL A 124 -22.05 -8.41 -6.18
N HIS A 125 -22.97 -7.60 -5.65
CA HIS A 125 -23.47 -7.68 -4.28
C HIS A 125 -22.32 -7.73 -3.26
N LEU A 126 -21.35 -6.83 -3.41
CA LEU A 126 -20.12 -6.79 -2.62
C LEU A 126 -20.35 -6.73 -1.11
N GLY A 127 -21.51 -6.22 -0.67
CA GLY A 127 -21.93 -6.22 0.74
C GLY A 127 -22.11 -7.60 1.39
N ARG A 128 -22.18 -8.70 0.60
CA ARG A 128 -22.26 -10.07 1.13
C ARG A 128 -20.91 -10.62 1.60
N TYR A 129 -19.80 -10.02 1.16
CA TYR A 129 -18.46 -10.49 1.49
C TYR A 129 -17.93 -9.83 2.76
N ALA A 130 -17.47 -10.65 3.71
CA ALA A 130 -16.97 -10.18 5.01
C ALA A 130 -15.74 -9.25 4.91
N GLU A 131 -15.04 -9.27 3.78
CA GLU A 131 -13.88 -8.41 3.54
C GLU A 131 -14.24 -6.97 3.14
N PHE A 132 -15.47 -6.73 2.68
CA PHE A 132 -15.99 -5.39 2.37
C PHE A 132 -16.99 -4.92 3.42
N ASN A 133 -17.65 -5.85 4.11
CA ASN A 133 -18.46 -5.57 5.30
C ASN A 133 -17.61 -5.66 6.58
N VAL A 134 -16.60 -4.80 6.69
CA VAL A 134 -15.81 -4.67 7.92
C VAL A 134 -16.70 -4.00 8.98
N ARG A 135 -17.54 -4.79 9.65
CA ARG A 135 -18.19 -4.39 10.92
C ARG A 135 -17.06 -3.92 11.83
N HIS A 136 -17.01 -2.61 12.09
CA HIS A 136 -15.99 -1.95 12.90
C HIS A 136 -15.35 -2.88 13.93
N GLY A 137 -14.06 -3.16 13.72
CA GLY A 137 -13.23 -3.89 14.67
C GLY A 137 -13.27 -3.22 16.04
N ARG A 138 -13.37 -4.03 17.10
CA ARG A 138 -13.15 -3.80 18.55
C ARG A 138 -13.80 -2.57 19.24
N LEU A 139 -13.89 -1.40 18.63
CA LEU A 139 -14.47 -0.17 19.22
C LEU A 139 -16.00 -0.20 19.27
N SER A 140 -16.67 -0.93 18.36
CA SER A 140 -18.13 -1.14 18.40
C SER A 140 -18.60 -1.97 19.61
N ARG A 141 -17.67 -2.48 20.44
CA ARG A 141 -17.98 -3.12 21.73
C ARG A 141 -18.27 -2.10 22.85
N TRP A 142 -18.01 -0.80 22.62
CA TRP A 142 -18.31 0.26 23.59
C TRP A 142 -19.59 1.02 23.17
N PRO A 143 -20.77 0.69 23.73
CA PRO A 143 -22.06 1.26 23.30
C PRO A 143 -22.19 2.77 23.55
N VAL A 144 -21.43 3.31 24.50
CA VAL A 144 -21.45 4.75 24.87
C VAL A 144 -20.79 5.66 23.82
N LEU A 145 -19.67 5.25 23.21
CA LEU A 145 -18.99 6.02 22.15
C LEU A 145 -19.78 6.01 20.83
N ALA A 146 -20.46 4.90 20.53
CA ALA A 146 -21.33 4.78 19.36
C ALA A 146 -22.52 5.75 19.38
N ARG A 147 -23.01 6.12 20.57
CA ARG A 147 -24.09 7.12 20.74
C ARG A 147 -23.60 8.56 20.51
N PHE A 148 -22.31 8.81 20.72
CA PHE A 148 -21.67 10.11 20.48
C PHE A 148 -21.35 10.30 18.99
N PHE A 149 -20.88 9.25 18.31
CA PHE A 149 -20.66 9.24 16.86
C PHE A 149 -21.87 8.62 16.12
N ARG A 150 -23.01 9.33 16.11
CA ARG A 150 -24.18 9.00 15.22
C ARG A 150 -23.92 9.28 13.73
N TRP A 151 -22.65 9.43 13.33
CA TRP A 151 -22.21 9.60 11.95
C TRP A 151 -21.68 8.27 11.44
N THR A 152 -22.57 7.29 11.29
CA THR A 152 -22.26 6.05 10.57
C THR A 152 -22.54 6.32 9.09
N PRO A 153 -21.53 6.49 8.21
CA PRO A 153 -21.78 6.57 6.77
C PRO A 153 -22.57 5.32 6.35
N SER A 154 -23.52 5.48 5.43
CA SER A 154 -24.41 4.38 5.04
C SER A 154 -23.59 3.13 4.68
N GLY A 155 -24.05 1.93 5.05
CA GLY A 155 -23.28 0.70 4.85
C GLY A 155 -22.77 0.53 3.41
N GLU A 156 -23.54 1.03 2.46
CA GLU A 156 -23.22 1.06 1.02
C GLU A 156 -22.00 1.94 0.70
N GLN A 157 -21.90 3.15 1.25
CA GLN A 157 -20.77 4.06 0.99
C GLN A 157 -19.43 3.44 1.44
N ARG A 158 -19.44 2.65 2.52
CA ARG A 158 -18.24 1.97 3.01
C ARG A 158 -17.77 0.86 2.10
N VAL A 159 -18.72 0.10 1.54
CA VAL A 159 -18.40 -0.98 0.59
C VAL A 159 -17.71 -0.39 -0.64
N VAL A 160 -18.20 0.76 -1.12
CA VAL A 160 -17.61 1.47 -2.25
C VAL A 160 -16.22 2.04 -1.90
N GLU A 161 -16.04 2.60 -0.70
CA GLU A 161 -14.73 3.10 -0.25
C GLU A 161 -13.68 1.97 -0.11
N GLU A 162 -14.07 0.84 0.47
CA GLU A 162 -13.18 -0.33 0.56
C GLU A 162 -12.87 -0.95 -0.80
N LEU A 163 -13.82 -0.89 -1.74
CA LEU A 163 -13.58 -1.27 -3.13
C LEU A 163 -12.59 -0.31 -3.80
N ALA A 164 -12.74 1.00 -3.62
CA ALA A 164 -11.83 2.00 -4.19
C ALA A 164 -10.38 1.81 -3.74
N LYS A 165 -10.15 1.36 -2.50
CA LYS A 165 -8.79 1.05 -2.00
C LYS A 165 -8.18 -0.21 -2.63
N ARG A 166 -9.00 -1.12 -3.15
CA ARG A 166 -8.60 -2.44 -3.66
C ARG A 166 -8.56 -2.54 -5.17
N VAL A 167 -9.16 -1.58 -5.87
CA VAL A 167 -9.11 -1.45 -7.32
C VAL A 167 -8.07 -0.37 -7.65
N SER A 168 -7.04 -0.76 -8.41
CA SER A 168 -6.04 0.17 -8.92
C SER A 168 -6.05 0.10 -10.44
N VAL A 169 -6.08 1.28 -11.08
CA VAL A 169 -6.12 1.39 -12.53
C VAL A 169 -4.93 2.20 -12.99
N HIS A 170 -4.16 1.62 -13.89
CA HIS A 170 -2.93 2.19 -14.41
C HIS A 170 -2.97 2.10 -15.93
N ALA A 171 -2.61 3.18 -16.61
CA ALA A 171 -2.26 3.09 -18.01
C ALA A 171 -0.81 2.63 -18.12
N VAL A 172 -0.52 1.79 -19.11
CA VAL A 172 0.85 1.33 -19.36
C VAL A 172 1.52 2.33 -20.29
N ASP A 173 2.58 2.96 -19.80
CA ASP A 173 3.36 3.99 -20.51
C ASP A 173 3.68 3.55 -21.94
N GLN A 174 3.55 4.48 -22.89
CA GLN A 174 3.85 4.26 -24.31
C GLN A 174 2.99 3.17 -24.99
N THR A 175 1.88 2.76 -24.38
CA THR A 175 0.94 1.81 -24.98
C THR A 175 -0.50 2.31 -24.86
N HIS A 176 -1.40 1.74 -25.66
CA HIS A 176 -2.83 2.02 -25.59
C HIS A 176 -3.53 1.08 -24.59
N ILE A 177 -2.81 0.55 -23.60
CA ILE A 177 -3.31 -0.47 -22.69
C ILE A 177 -3.62 0.14 -21.32
N ILE A 178 -4.83 -0.11 -20.85
CA ILE A 178 -5.28 0.19 -19.48
C ILE A 178 -5.31 -1.11 -18.70
N GLU A 179 -4.55 -1.17 -17.61
CA GLU A 179 -4.56 -2.27 -16.66
C GLU A 179 -5.45 -1.97 -15.47
N ILE A 180 -6.45 -2.82 -15.26
CA ILE A 180 -7.36 -2.77 -14.13
C ILE A 180 -6.99 -3.92 -13.20
N THR A 181 -6.43 -3.57 -12.04
CA THR A 181 -5.98 -4.53 -11.03
C THR A 181 -6.93 -4.51 -9.83
N CYS A 182 -7.44 -5.68 -9.45
CA CYS A 182 -8.34 -5.86 -8.31
C CYS A 182 -7.74 -6.85 -7.30
N ARG A 183 -7.81 -6.51 -6.00
CA ARG A 183 -7.32 -7.37 -4.90
C ARG A 183 -8.45 -7.87 -4.01
N SER A 184 -8.45 -9.17 -3.69
CA SER A 184 -9.41 -9.81 -2.79
C SER A 184 -8.80 -11.03 -2.09
N VAL A 185 -9.34 -11.41 -0.94
CA VAL A 185 -8.99 -12.66 -0.24
C VAL A 185 -9.52 -13.89 -0.99
N ASP A 186 -10.51 -13.74 -1.88
CA ASP A 186 -11.02 -14.82 -2.73
C ASP A 186 -10.52 -14.60 -4.18
N PRO A 187 -9.78 -15.57 -4.76
CA PRO A 187 -9.30 -15.44 -6.15
C PRO A 187 -10.44 -15.36 -7.18
N ARG A 188 -11.59 -15.99 -6.91
CA ARG A 188 -12.75 -15.93 -7.81
C ARG A 188 -13.35 -14.53 -7.79
N LEU A 189 -13.51 -13.95 -6.60
CA LEU A 189 -14.04 -12.61 -6.46
C LEU A 189 -13.08 -11.56 -7.07
N ALA A 190 -11.76 -11.68 -6.89
CA ALA A 190 -10.80 -10.78 -7.53
C ALA A 190 -11.00 -10.75 -9.06
N ARG A 191 -11.11 -11.92 -9.68
CA ARG A 191 -11.35 -12.06 -11.12
C ARG A 191 -12.69 -11.49 -11.54
N ASP A 192 -13.75 -11.82 -10.80
CA ASP A 192 -15.11 -11.39 -11.14
C ASP A 192 -15.26 -9.87 -10.98
N LEU A 193 -14.54 -9.26 -10.03
CA LEU A 193 -14.42 -7.80 -9.90
C LEU A 193 -13.68 -7.18 -11.08
N ALA A 194 -12.50 -7.69 -11.43
CA ALA A 194 -11.74 -7.16 -12.56
C ALA A 194 -12.54 -7.21 -13.87
N ASN A 195 -13.25 -8.32 -14.12
CA ASN A 195 -14.14 -8.50 -15.26
C ASN A 195 -15.36 -7.55 -15.22
N SER A 196 -15.94 -7.34 -14.05
CA SER A 196 -17.11 -6.48 -13.91
C SER A 196 -16.74 -5.01 -14.10
N VAL A 197 -15.62 -4.57 -13.52
CA VAL A 197 -15.11 -3.20 -13.66
C VAL A 197 -14.75 -2.91 -15.12
N SER A 198 -14.07 -3.84 -15.81
CA SER A 198 -13.71 -3.66 -17.22
C SER A 198 -14.94 -3.59 -18.12
N ALA A 199 -15.92 -4.48 -17.93
CA ALA A 199 -17.17 -4.48 -18.70
C ALA A 199 -17.97 -3.19 -18.51
N GLU A 200 -18.09 -2.69 -17.27
CA GLU A 200 -18.78 -1.42 -16.97
C GLU A 200 -18.03 -0.19 -17.50
N PHE A 201 -16.69 -0.24 -17.54
CA PHE A 201 -15.92 0.83 -18.15
C PHE A 201 -16.14 0.91 -19.66
N ILE A 202 -16.18 -0.24 -20.35
CA ILE A 202 -16.47 -0.31 -21.78
C ILE A 202 -17.87 0.24 -22.06
N SER A 203 -18.89 -0.20 -21.31
CA SER A 203 -20.27 0.27 -21.48
C SER A 203 -20.41 1.77 -21.27
N LEU A 204 -19.79 2.33 -20.23
CA LEU A 204 -19.79 3.76 -19.93
C LEU A 204 -19.08 4.58 -21.01
N THR A 205 -18.00 4.05 -21.57
CA THR A 205 -17.23 4.73 -22.62
C THR A 205 -18.01 4.76 -23.94
N LEU A 206 -18.67 3.65 -24.29
CA LEU A 206 -19.55 3.60 -25.47
C LEU A 206 -20.74 4.56 -25.33
N ALA A 207 -21.39 4.58 -24.16
CA ALA A 207 -22.53 5.47 -23.91
C ALA A 207 -22.15 6.95 -24.07
N ARG A 208 -21.01 7.37 -23.49
CA ARG A 208 -20.50 8.75 -23.62
C ARG A 208 -20.16 9.12 -25.07
N ARG A 209 -19.65 8.18 -25.87
CA ARG A 209 -19.38 8.41 -27.30
C ARG A 209 -20.67 8.70 -28.07
N ILE A 210 -21.72 7.91 -27.83
CA ILE A 210 -23.02 8.09 -28.49
C ILE A 210 -23.64 9.45 -28.13
N GLU A 211 -23.60 9.82 -26.85
CA GLU A 211 -24.11 11.11 -26.36
C GLU A 211 -23.38 12.30 -27.02
N ASN A 212 -22.05 12.24 -27.10
CA ASN A 212 -21.26 13.28 -27.78
C ASN A 212 -21.62 13.41 -29.27
N THR A 213 -21.83 12.30 -29.98
CA THR A 213 -22.24 12.33 -31.40
C THR A 213 -23.63 12.93 -31.60
N GLN A 214 -24.57 12.66 -30.69
CA GLN A 214 -25.92 13.26 -30.74
C GLN A 214 -25.87 14.78 -30.51
N ASN A 215 -25.06 15.23 -29.54
CA ASN A 215 -24.88 16.66 -29.26
C ASN A 215 -24.22 17.42 -30.43
N THR A 216 -23.24 16.81 -31.11
CA THR A 216 -22.63 17.39 -32.32
C THR A 216 -23.64 17.50 -33.46
N THR A 217 -24.53 16.52 -33.62
CA THR A 217 -25.59 16.55 -34.65
C THR A 217 -26.56 17.71 -34.40
N HIS A 218 -26.97 17.93 -33.14
CA HIS A 218 -27.80 19.07 -32.76
C HIS A 218 -27.12 20.42 -33.02
N TRP A 219 -25.80 20.52 -32.75
CA TRP A 219 -25.00 21.71 -33.01
C TRP A 219 -24.85 22.00 -34.50
N LEU A 220 -24.52 21.00 -35.33
CA LEU A 220 -24.45 21.12 -36.79
C LEU A 220 -25.81 21.51 -37.40
N ALA A 221 -26.89 20.93 -36.88
CA ALA A 221 -28.26 21.29 -37.29
C ALA A 221 -28.66 22.71 -36.88
N GLY A 222 -28.03 23.28 -35.85
CA GLY A 222 -28.18 24.68 -35.45
C GLY A 222 -27.49 25.63 -36.44
N GLN A 223 -26.24 25.34 -36.80
CA GLN A 223 -25.46 26.18 -37.72
C GLN A 223 -26.06 26.21 -39.13
N LEU A 224 -26.62 25.10 -39.62
CA LEU A 224 -27.33 25.06 -40.90
C LEU A 224 -28.63 25.89 -40.92
N ARG A 225 -29.21 26.15 -39.74
CA ARG A 225 -30.44 26.94 -39.59
C ARG A 225 -30.13 28.44 -39.55
N GLU A 226 -29.00 28.80 -38.93
CA GLU A 226 -28.48 30.17 -38.87
C GLU A 226 -28.01 30.67 -40.24
N LEU A 227 -27.41 29.80 -41.08
CA LEU A 227 -26.98 30.13 -42.44
C LEU A 227 -28.12 30.23 -43.48
N LYS A 228 -29.33 29.78 -43.12
CA LYS A 228 -30.51 29.80 -43.99
C LYS A 228 -31.48 30.97 -43.66
N SER A 229 -31.20 31.74 -42.61
CA SER A 229 -31.95 32.94 -42.24
C SER A 229 -31.23 34.21 -42.70
#